data_AF-A0A8H6IRT0-F1
#
_entry.id   AF-A0A8H6IRT0-F1
#
_cell.length_a   1.000
_cell.length_b   1.000
_cell.length_c   1.000
_cell.angle_alpha   90.00
_cell.angle_beta   90.00
_cell.angle_gamma   90.00
#
_symmetry.space_group_name_H-M   'P 1'
#
loop_
_entity.id
_entity.type
_entity.pdbx_description
1 polymer ?
#
loop_
_entity_poly.entity_id
_entity_poly.type
_entity_poly.pdbx_seq_one_letter_code
_entity_poly.pdbx_strand_id
1 'polypeptide(L)'
;MLPRSQMQIRRNGLIELKGIPPILRPLLRAYILGYASAVGPRILTLLMQYITKRRRKNGKDEKQCAGFVAQLRRIIVAGLDPQRFPTFCAVIVGGSTLLEVCDSTPVRRTRRPAMTGSALRLARWGATFVAAWFSLQLLQSKRSAGFTELVPQKSDAPPGVEQKEVRYAGRTLDLTLFTLTRALDVLVGETWARRRARRSAQGKWTGAESLVSKFTDPCLFASSCALIMWAWFYNPLRLPIAYNKWISSAANVDMRLIDALQRLREGKLAYGVDSGQADLLQGMCTQYKWPMEWGDPAKSIPIPCEMVHMGCGPSCEYHALSRFCRSWKWSMAMYLPLSMALLVRGPVNKKSLVRALLSSSRSAAFLGTYITLFYYGVCLARTRVGPHIIGKDRAARQTIDGGFCVGTGCFLCGWSVLVETTSRRKDMALFVAPRAMATLLPRRYGMDKQWRETVVFAASTAVVFTCILENPKRVRGVLGNVLSLVLRN
;
A
#
# COMPACT_ATOMS: atom_id res chain seq x y z
N MET A 1 19.86 21.97 32.79
CA MET A 1 19.14 21.30 31.69
C MET A 1 20.12 21.07 30.54
N LEU A 2 20.65 19.85 30.40
CA LEU A 2 21.61 19.47 29.36
C LEU A 2 20.95 18.50 28.37
N PRO A 3 21.26 18.59 27.06
CA PRO A 3 20.52 17.91 26.00
C PRO A 3 20.98 16.45 25.89
N ARG A 4 20.06 15.49 26.04
CA ARG A 4 20.37 14.07 25.86
C ARG A 4 19.91 13.57 24.49
N SER A 5 20.94 13.35 23.67
CA SER A 5 21.08 12.36 22.60
C SER A 5 20.22 12.53 21.36
N GLN A 6 20.74 13.36 20.44
CA GLN A 6 20.72 12.99 19.03
C GLN A 6 21.44 11.63 18.91
N MET A 7 20.67 10.58 18.64
CA MET A 7 21.23 9.32 18.20
C MET A 7 21.80 9.57 16.80
N GLN A 8 23.08 9.94 16.72
CA GLN A 8 23.83 9.92 15.47
C GLN A 8 23.83 8.47 14.99
N ILE A 9 22.90 8.16 14.09
CA ILE A 9 23.01 6.98 13.25
C ILE A 9 24.31 7.17 12.48
N ARG A 10 25.36 6.42 12.85
CA ARG A 10 26.59 6.27 12.08
C ARG A 10 26.18 5.99 10.63
N ARG A 11 26.21 7.01 9.78
CA ARG A 11 25.97 6.92 8.33
C ARG A 11 27.22 6.33 7.69
N ASN A 12 27.52 5.08 8.00
CA ASN A 12 28.48 4.34 7.18
C ASN A 12 27.80 4.09 5.84
N GLY A 13 28.28 4.76 4.79
CA GLY A 13 27.78 4.60 3.43
C GLY A 13 27.86 3.14 3.05
N LEU A 14 26.71 2.51 2.80
CA LEU A 14 26.64 1.05 2.70
C LEU A 14 27.36 0.49 1.46
N ILE A 15 27.84 1.35 0.55
CA ILE A 15 28.60 0.96 -0.65
C ILE A 15 29.56 2.12 -1.05
N GLU A 16 30.77 2.16 -0.49
CA GLU A 16 31.84 3.03 -1.01
C GLU A 16 32.47 2.40 -2.26
N LEU A 17 31.95 2.76 -3.44
CA LEU A 17 32.48 2.31 -4.74
C LEU A 17 33.75 3.10 -5.12
N LYS A 18 34.83 2.93 -4.35
CA LYS A 18 36.09 3.72 -4.50
C LYS A 18 36.76 3.53 -5.87
N GLY A 19 36.61 2.36 -6.50
CA GLY A 19 37.20 2.04 -7.80
C GLY A 19 36.37 2.46 -9.03
N ILE A 20 35.24 3.14 -8.85
CA ILE A 20 34.29 3.44 -9.94
C ILE A 20 34.21 4.95 -10.18
N PRO A 21 34.23 5.41 -11.45
CA PRO A 21 34.04 6.81 -11.79
C PRO A 21 32.81 7.41 -11.09
N PRO A 22 32.92 8.62 -10.52
CA PRO A 22 31.84 9.21 -9.72
C PRO A 22 30.51 9.29 -10.49
N ILE A 23 30.57 9.48 -11.80
CA ILE A 23 29.42 9.55 -12.71
C ILE A 23 28.62 8.23 -12.76
N LEU A 24 29.28 7.08 -12.60
CA LEU A 24 28.64 5.75 -12.66
C LEU A 24 28.16 5.24 -11.30
N ARG A 25 28.55 5.89 -10.20
CA ARG A 25 28.19 5.46 -8.83
C ARG A 25 26.68 5.47 -8.59
N PRO A 26 25.89 6.49 -8.98
CA PRO A 26 24.45 6.50 -8.77
C PRO A 26 23.75 5.33 -9.49
N LEU A 27 24.15 5.06 -10.74
CA LEU A 27 23.63 3.95 -11.54
C LEU A 27 23.83 2.61 -10.85
N LEU A 28 25.05 2.30 -10.40
CA LEU A 28 25.36 1.02 -9.76
C LEU A 28 24.70 0.89 -8.39
N ARG A 29 24.66 1.96 -7.59
CA ARG A 29 23.93 1.95 -6.31
C ARG A 29 22.45 1.68 -6.53
N ALA A 30 21.85 2.30 -7.54
CA ALA A 30 20.45 2.06 -7.88
C ALA A 30 20.19 0.62 -8.35
N TYR A 31 21.08 0.06 -9.16
CA TYR A 31 21.00 -1.34 -9.59
C TYR A 31 21.10 -2.31 -8.40
N ILE A 32 22.12 -2.16 -7.55
CA ILE A 32 22.37 -3.06 -6.40
C ILE A 32 21.20 -3.00 -5.41
N LEU A 33 20.72 -1.80 -5.07
CA LEU A 33 19.58 -1.65 -4.17
C LEU A 33 18.29 -2.17 -4.80
N GLY A 34 18.07 -1.92 -6.10
CA GLY A 34 16.97 -2.48 -6.88
C GLY A 34 16.98 -4.00 -6.86
N TYR A 35 18.14 -4.62 -7.09
CA TYR A 35 18.35 -6.06 -7.06
C TYR A 35 18.08 -6.65 -5.67
N ALA A 36 18.67 -6.06 -4.62
CA ALA A 36 18.43 -6.48 -3.25
C ALA A 36 16.94 -6.42 -2.86
N SER A 37 16.22 -5.38 -3.30
CA SER A 37 14.78 -5.23 -3.03
C SER A 37 13.89 -6.23 -3.79
N ALA A 38 14.28 -6.61 -5.01
CA ALA A 38 13.51 -7.54 -5.84
C ALA A 38 13.75 -9.02 -5.47
N VAL A 39 14.99 -9.34 -5.11
CA VAL A 39 15.46 -10.71 -4.86
C VAL A 39 15.37 -11.08 -3.37
N GLY A 40 15.73 -10.16 -2.48
CA GLY A 40 15.81 -10.40 -1.03
C GLY A 40 14.54 -10.98 -0.39
N PRO A 41 13.35 -10.37 -0.58
CA PRO A 41 12.10 -10.89 0.00
C PRO A 41 11.74 -12.30 -0.49
N ARG A 42 12.07 -12.62 -1.75
CA ARG A 42 11.79 -13.94 -2.34
C ARG A 42 12.70 -15.01 -1.76
N ILE A 43 14.00 -14.70 -1.60
CA ILE A 43 14.95 -15.58 -0.91
C ILE A 43 14.50 -15.81 0.54
N LEU A 44 14.13 -14.75 1.26
CA LEU A 44 13.65 -14.87 2.64
C LEU A 44 12.40 -15.74 2.74
N THR A 45 11.44 -15.56 1.82
CA THR A 45 10.22 -16.37 1.77
C THR A 45 10.55 -17.84 1.50
N LEU A 46 11.44 -18.11 0.56
CA LEU A 46 11.90 -19.47 0.25
C LEU A 46 12.60 -20.12 1.45
N LEU A 47 13.46 -19.38 2.15
CA LEU A 47 14.13 -19.83 3.37
C LEU A 47 13.12 -20.15 4.48
N MET A 48 12.14 -19.27 4.70
CA MET A 48 11.09 -19.51 5.69
C MET A 48 10.24 -20.73 5.36
N GLN A 49 9.89 -20.94 4.09
CA GLN A 49 9.19 -22.15 3.63
C GLN A 49 10.03 -23.41 3.83
N TYR A 50 11.34 -23.33 3.57
CA TYR A 50 12.25 -24.45 3.79
C TYR A 50 12.35 -24.81 5.28
N ILE A 51 12.56 -23.83 6.16
CA ILE A 51 12.67 -24.02 7.62
C ILE A 51 11.36 -24.58 8.20
N THR A 52 10.21 -24.01 7.80
CA THR A 52 8.89 -24.46 8.30
C THR A 52 8.54 -25.87 7.84
N LYS A 53 8.88 -26.25 6.60
CA LYS A 53 8.70 -27.63 6.11
C LYS A 53 9.66 -28.62 6.77
N ARG A 54 10.92 -28.23 6.99
CA ARG A 54 11.91 -29.07 7.68
C ARG A 54 11.54 -29.33 9.14
N ARG A 55 10.92 -28.37 9.82
CA ARG A 55 10.36 -28.58 11.17
C ARG A 55 9.18 -29.55 11.21
N ARG A 56 8.47 -29.76 10.09
CA ARG A 56 7.30 -30.65 10.00
C ARG A 56 7.62 -32.09 9.57
N LYS A 57 8.84 -32.36 9.09
CA LYS A 57 9.27 -33.70 8.64
C LYS A 57 10.65 -34.04 9.23
N ASN A 58 10.74 -35.14 9.97
CA ASN A 58 11.98 -35.69 10.53
C ASN A 58 12.84 -36.50 9.54
N GLY A 59 12.55 -36.47 8.23
CA GLY A 59 13.25 -37.26 7.21
C GLY A 59 14.26 -36.46 6.39
N LYS A 60 15.44 -37.05 6.14
CA LYS A 60 16.46 -36.54 5.19
C LYS A 60 16.01 -36.86 3.75
N ASP A 61 15.39 -35.90 3.06
CA ASP A 61 15.08 -36.01 1.62
C ASP A 61 16.07 -35.18 0.79
N GLU A 62 17.04 -35.81 0.11
CA GLU A 62 17.97 -35.17 -0.84
C GLU A 62 17.25 -34.44 -1.99
N LYS A 63 16.12 -34.99 -2.46
CA LYS A 63 15.28 -34.39 -3.51
C LYS A 63 14.73 -33.01 -3.11
N GLN A 64 14.57 -32.75 -1.80
CA GLN A 64 14.08 -31.46 -1.29
C GLN A 64 15.16 -30.37 -1.37
N CYS A 65 16.42 -30.71 -1.11
CA CYS A 65 17.56 -29.79 -1.25
C CYS A 65 17.80 -29.40 -2.71
N ALA A 66 17.74 -30.37 -3.63
CA ALA A 66 17.87 -30.10 -5.07
C ALA A 66 16.76 -29.14 -5.57
N GLY A 67 15.51 -29.35 -5.14
CA GLY A 67 14.39 -28.45 -5.45
C GLY A 67 14.56 -27.03 -4.89
N PHE A 68 15.10 -26.90 -3.68
CA PHE A 68 15.41 -25.60 -3.07
C PHE A 68 16.48 -24.85 -3.86
N VAL A 69 17.60 -25.50 -4.19
CA VAL A 69 18.71 -24.88 -4.94
C VAL A 69 18.23 -24.46 -6.34
N ALA A 70 17.44 -25.29 -7.02
CA ALA A 70 16.87 -24.95 -8.32
C ALA A 70 15.96 -23.69 -8.23
N GLN A 71 15.12 -23.59 -7.20
CA GLN A 71 14.28 -22.40 -6.99
C GLN A 71 15.10 -21.16 -6.62
N LEU A 72 16.12 -21.31 -5.78
CA LEU A 72 17.03 -20.23 -5.41
C LEU A 72 17.78 -19.70 -6.65
N ARG A 73 18.35 -20.59 -7.47
CA ARG A 73 19.00 -20.26 -8.74
C ARG A 73 18.04 -19.51 -9.66
N ARG A 74 16.81 -20.01 -9.83
CA ARG A 74 15.79 -19.31 -10.62
C ARG A 74 15.52 -17.90 -10.08
N ILE A 75 15.41 -17.71 -8.77
CA ILE A 75 15.15 -16.38 -8.18
C ILE A 75 16.30 -15.40 -8.46
N ILE A 76 17.55 -15.84 -8.30
CA ILE A 76 18.76 -15.05 -8.53
C ILE A 76 18.88 -14.67 -10.01
N VAL A 77 18.85 -15.66 -10.91
CA VAL A 77 18.97 -15.45 -12.36
C VAL A 77 17.81 -14.59 -12.87
N ALA A 78 16.60 -14.83 -12.37
CA ALA A 78 15.46 -14.01 -12.71
C ALA A 78 15.59 -12.56 -12.23
N GLY A 79 16.42 -12.25 -11.24
CA GLY A 79 16.71 -10.87 -10.82
C GLY A 79 17.56 -10.08 -11.83
N LEU A 80 18.37 -10.77 -12.63
CA LEU A 80 19.30 -10.19 -13.61
C LEU A 80 18.65 -9.84 -14.96
N ASP A 81 17.41 -10.26 -15.15
CA ASP A 81 16.61 -10.01 -16.35
C ASP A 81 16.48 -8.49 -16.63
N PRO A 82 16.86 -8.01 -17.84
CA PRO A 82 16.91 -6.59 -18.16
C PRO A 82 15.54 -5.90 -18.10
N GLN A 83 14.44 -6.63 -18.28
CA GLN A 83 13.09 -6.05 -18.24
C GLN A 83 12.49 -6.05 -16.82
N ARG A 84 13.34 -6.00 -15.79
CA ARG A 84 12.91 -6.01 -14.39
C ARG A 84 13.35 -4.78 -13.61
N PHE A 85 12.85 -4.73 -12.39
CA PHE A 85 13.01 -3.64 -11.45
C PHE A 85 14.48 -3.17 -11.25
N PRO A 86 15.51 -4.04 -11.16
CA PRO A 86 16.88 -3.58 -10.95
C PRO A 86 17.40 -2.72 -12.11
N THR A 87 17.20 -3.17 -13.35
CA THR A 87 17.59 -2.43 -14.56
C THR A 87 16.77 -1.16 -14.72
N PHE A 88 15.47 -1.20 -14.41
CA PHE A 88 14.63 -0.01 -14.34
C PHE A 88 15.21 1.06 -13.39
N CYS A 89 15.60 0.67 -12.17
CA CYS A 89 16.23 1.58 -11.20
C CYS A 89 17.57 2.14 -11.71
N ALA A 90 18.36 1.32 -12.42
CA ALA A 90 19.64 1.75 -12.99
C ALA A 90 19.43 2.75 -14.14
N VAL A 91 18.49 2.49 -15.05
CA VAL A 91 18.20 3.36 -16.20
C VAL A 91 17.61 4.68 -15.74
N ILE A 92 16.72 4.69 -14.75
CA ILE A 92 16.09 5.94 -14.29
C ILE A 92 17.11 6.85 -13.57
N VAL A 93 17.89 6.29 -12.64
CA VAL A 93 18.89 7.05 -11.86
C VAL A 93 20.09 7.39 -12.72
N GLY A 94 20.66 6.40 -13.39
CA GLY A 94 21.82 6.57 -14.26
C GLY A 94 21.50 7.48 -15.44
N GLY A 95 20.33 7.30 -16.07
CA GLY A 95 19.85 8.15 -17.15
C GLY A 95 19.66 9.60 -16.70
N SER A 96 19.03 9.85 -15.53
CA SER A 96 18.89 11.22 -15.02
C SER A 96 20.25 11.89 -14.78
N THR A 97 21.23 11.17 -14.22
CA THR A 97 22.54 11.76 -13.92
C THR A 97 23.42 11.93 -15.16
N LEU A 98 23.36 11.01 -16.13
CA LEU A 98 24.16 11.06 -17.35
C LEU A 98 23.65 12.12 -18.33
N LEU A 99 22.32 12.24 -18.48
CA LEU A 99 21.71 13.25 -19.35
C LEU A 99 21.93 14.67 -18.81
N GLU A 100 21.91 14.88 -17.49
CA GLU A 100 22.26 16.16 -16.87
C GLU A 100 23.71 16.59 -17.19
N VAL A 101 24.66 15.65 -17.22
CA VAL A 101 26.06 15.93 -17.59
C VAL A 101 26.19 16.19 -19.09
N CYS A 102 25.45 15.46 -19.93
CA CYS A 102 25.46 15.65 -21.37
C CYS A 102 24.93 17.04 -21.77
N ASP A 103 23.86 17.50 -21.13
CA ASP A 103 23.31 18.86 -21.29
C ASP A 103 24.26 19.98 -20.85
N SER A 104 25.32 19.65 -20.10
CA SER A 104 26.34 20.59 -19.60
C SER A 104 27.72 20.45 -20.28
N THR A 105 27.83 19.68 -21.38
CA THR A 105 29.07 19.52 -22.16
C THR A 105 29.55 20.82 -22.86
N PRO A 106 30.87 20.95 -23.13
CA PRO A 106 31.54 22.24 -23.42
C PRO A 106 31.16 22.92 -24.74
N VAL A 107 30.36 22.31 -25.62
CA VAL A 107 29.89 22.95 -26.87
C VAL A 107 29.02 24.18 -26.60
N ARG A 108 28.46 24.31 -25.39
CA ARG A 108 27.66 25.47 -24.96
C ARG A 108 28.45 26.49 -24.12
N ARG A 109 29.73 26.22 -23.82
CA ARG A 109 30.61 27.07 -23.00
C ARG A 109 31.01 28.37 -23.70
N THR A 110 30.84 28.46 -25.01
CA THR A 110 31.21 29.63 -25.80
C THR A 110 30.12 30.70 -25.88
N ARG A 111 28.89 30.51 -25.36
CA ARG A 111 27.82 31.51 -25.61
C ARG A 111 26.66 31.66 -24.62
N ARG A 112 26.73 31.22 -23.35
CA ARG A 112 25.68 31.59 -22.37
C ARG A 112 26.23 31.94 -20.97
N PRO A 113 25.68 32.99 -20.31
CA PRO A 113 25.97 33.28 -18.91
C PRO A 113 25.51 32.12 -18.02
N ALA A 114 26.06 32.04 -16.80
CA ALA A 114 25.73 31.03 -15.80
C ALA A 114 24.22 30.71 -15.79
N MET A 115 23.86 29.44 -16.01
CA MET A 115 22.46 29.01 -16.06
C MET A 115 21.72 29.50 -14.81
N THR A 116 20.65 30.27 -15.00
CA THR A 116 19.78 30.71 -13.91
C THR A 116 19.15 29.49 -13.22
N GLY A 117 18.80 29.62 -11.94
CA GLY A 117 18.26 28.49 -11.16
C GLY A 117 17.04 27.81 -11.81
N SER A 118 16.19 28.57 -12.51
CA SER A 118 15.04 28.04 -13.24
C SER A 118 15.42 27.21 -14.48
N ALA A 119 16.45 27.62 -15.22
CA ALA A 119 16.95 26.86 -16.37
C ALA A 119 17.57 25.53 -15.92
N LEU A 120 18.29 25.53 -14.79
CA LEU A 120 18.85 24.30 -14.21
C LEU A 120 17.77 23.32 -13.74
N ARG A 121 16.69 23.82 -13.13
CA ARG A 121 15.53 22.99 -12.78
C ARG A 121 14.89 22.34 -14.00
N LEU A 122 14.70 23.12 -15.07
CA LEU A 122 14.11 22.62 -16.31
C LEU A 122 14.99 21.55 -16.97
N ALA A 123 16.31 21.74 -17.00
CA ALA A 123 17.24 20.74 -17.52
C ALA A 123 17.18 19.43 -16.71
N ARG A 124 17.27 19.50 -15.36
CA ARG A 124 17.14 18.33 -14.47
C ARG A 124 15.81 17.61 -14.63
N TRP A 125 14.73 18.38 -14.73
CA TRP A 125 13.39 17.87 -14.96
C TRP A 125 13.30 17.15 -16.31
N GLY A 126 13.81 17.75 -17.39
CA GLY A 126 13.82 17.17 -18.73
C GLY A 126 14.65 15.88 -18.82
N ALA A 127 15.88 15.90 -18.30
CA ALA A 127 16.76 14.73 -18.22
C ALA A 127 16.09 13.57 -17.46
N THR A 128 15.50 13.86 -16.30
CA THR A 128 14.78 12.82 -15.54
C THR A 128 13.53 12.36 -16.27
N PHE A 129 12.78 13.25 -16.91
CA PHE A 129 11.56 12.89 -17.65
C PHE A 129 11.87 11.87 -18.75
N VAL A 130 12.91 12.12 -19.55
CA VAL A 130 13.35 11.21 -20.62
C VAL A 130 13.81 9.87 -20.04
N ALA A 131 14.64 9.89 -18.98
CA ALA A 131 15.10 8.66 -18.32
C ALA A 131 13.93 7.84 -17.72
N ALA A 132 12.96 8.52 -17.11
CA ALA A 132 11.76 7.91 -16.53
C ALA A 132 10.83 7.33 -17.62
N TRP A 133 10.71 8.01 -18.76
CA TRP A 133 9.94 7.53 -19.90
C TRP A 133 10.45 6.17 -20.41
N PHE A 134 11.74 6.10 -20.77
CA PHE A 134 12.33 4.88 -21.31
C PHE A 134 12.46 3.76 -20.27
N SER A 135 12.77 4.10 -19.01
CA SER A 135 12.81 3.09 -17.94
C SER A 135 11.43 2.46 -17.68
N LEU A 136 10.34 3.22 -17.74
CA LEU A 136 9.00 2.63 -17.60
C LEU A 136 8.62 1.79 -18.82
N GLN A 137 8.90 2.26 -20.04
CA GLN A 137 8.69 1.47 -21.26
C GLN A 137 9.42 0.12 -21.20
N LEU A 138 10.64 0.09 -20.62
CA LEU A 138 11.37 -1.15 -20.38
C LEU A 138 10.58 -2.13 -19.49
N LEU A 139 9.99 -1.66 -18.38
CA LEU A 139 9.15 -2.52 -17.52
C LEU A 139 7.84 -2.94 -18.19
N GLN A 140 7.26 -2.05 -18.99
CA GLN A 140 6.02 -2.26 -19.71
C GLN A 140 6.17 -3.26 -20.86
N SER A 141 7.36 -3.36 -21.46
CA SER A 141 7.66 -4.27 -22.57
C SER A 141 7.47 -5.75 -22.19
N LYS A 142 7.67 -6.11 -20.91
CA LYS A 142 7.64 -7.49 -20.44
C LYS A 142 6.24 -8.09 -20.38
N ARG A 143 6.04 -9.20 -21.10
CA ARG A 143 4.82 -10.02 -21.06
C ARG A 143 4.61 -10.67 -19.69
N SER A 144 3.35 -10.77 -19.26
CA SER A 144 2.97 -11.41 -17.99
C SER A 144 1.61 -12.07 -18.13
N ALA A 145 1.50 -13.30 -17.62
CA ALA A 145 0.26 -14.07 -17.58
C ALA A 145 -0.90 -13.31 -16.90
N GLY A 146 -0.61 -12.42 -15.95
CA GLY A 146 -1.64 -11.62 -15.27
C GLY A 146 -2.27 -10.50 -16.11
N PHE A 147 -1.72 -10.22 -17.30
CA PHE A 147 -2.12 -9.13 -18.19
C PHE A 147 -2.27 -9.61 -19.65
N THR A 148 -2.43 -10.92 -19.83
CA THR A 148 -2.68 -11.57 -21.11
C THR A 148 -3.88 -12.47 -20.92
N GLU A 149 -4.80 -12.45 -21.87
CA GLU A 149 -6.03 -13.23 -21.84
C GLU A 149 -6.21 -13.90 -23.20
N LEU A 150 -6.52 -15.19 -23.19
CA LEU A 150 -6.83 -15.94 -24.41
C LEU A 150 -8.33 -15.81 -24.65
N VAL A 151 -8.70 -14.99 -25.61
CA VAL A 151 -10.09 -14.76 -25.97
C VAL A 151 -10.45 -15.68 -27.13
N PRO A 152 -11.51 -16.49 -27.03
CA PRO A 152 -11.99 -17.31 -28.12
C PRO A 152 -12.51 -16.39 -29.24
N GLN A 153 -11.85 -16.40 -30.39
CA GLN A 153 -12.30 -15.71 -31.60
C GLN A 153 -12.80 -16.77 -32.58
N LYS A 154 -14.02 -16.60 -33.10
CA LYS A 154 -14.50 -17.43 -34.21
C LYS A 154 -13.65 -17.09 -35.44
N SER A 155 -12.95 -18.09 -35.98
CA SER A 155 -12.24 -17.99 -37.25
C SER A 155 -13.05 -18.69 -38.32
N ASP A 156 -13.32 -18.00 -39.43
CA ASP A 156 -14.04 -18.57 -40.57
C ASP A 156 -13.14 -19.52 -41.40
N ALA A 157 -11.81 -19.44 -41.24
CA ALA A 157 -10.85 -20.34 -41.89
C ALA A 157 -9.54 -20.47 -41.06
N PRO A 158 -9.19 -21.65 -40.51
CA PRO A 158 -9.96 -22.91 -40.46
C PRO A 158 -11.19 -22.81 -39.54
N PRO A 159 -12.23 -23.63 -39.76
CA PRO A 159 -13.43 -23.64 -38.93
C PRO A 159 -13.08 -24.09 -37.52
N GLY A 160 -13.16 -23.18 -36.55
CA GLY A 160 -12.78 -23.44 -35.17
C GLY A 160 -12.81 -22.20 -34.28
N VAL A 161 -12.58 -22.42 -32.99
CA VAL A 161 -12.36 -21.33 -32.03
C VAL A 161 -10.85 -21.08 -31.97
N GLU A 162 -10.36 -20.10 -32.71
CA GLU A 162 -8.96 -19.68 -32.61
C GLU A 162 -8.78 -18.84 -31.33
N GLN A 163 -7.80 -19.20 -30.50
CA GLN A 163 -7.52 -18.47 -29.28
C GLN A 163 -6.62 -17.28 -29.58
N LYS A 164 -7.17 -16.07 -29.56
CA LYS A 164 -6.38 -14.85 -29.73
C LYS A 164 -5.88 -14.35 -28.38
N GLU A 165 -4.56 -14.20 -28.26
CA GLU A 165 -3.94 -13.59 -27.08
C GLU A 165 -4.17 -12.07 -27.09
N VAL A 166 -5.04 -11.59 -26.20
CA VAL A 166 -5.27 -10.17 -25.96
C VAL A 166 -4.37 -9.70 -24.82
N ARG A 167 -3.60 -8.64 -25.08
CA ARG A 167 -2.71 -8.02 -24.09
C ARG A 167 -3.37 -6.79 -23.46
N TYR A 168 -3.28 -6.68 -22.14
CA TYR A 168 -3.73 -5.53 -21.37
C TYR A 168 -2.56 -4.75 -20.77
N ALA A 169 -2.77 -3.45 -20.58
CA ALA A 169 -1.90 -2.57 -19.83
C ALA A 169 -2.29 -2.54 -18.33
N GLY A 170 -1.51 -1.83 -17.51
CA GLY A 170 -1.73 -1.70 -16.06
C GLY A 170 -0.74 -2.46 -15.17
N ARG A 171 0.24 -3.17 -15.76
CA ARG A 171 1.31 -3.87 -15.02
C ARG A 171 2.11 -2.94 -14.10
N THR A 172 2.39 -1.73 -14.57
CA THR A 172 3.21 -0.74 -13.87
C THR A 172 2.37 0.27 -13.09
N LEU A 173 1.04 0.13 -13.07
CA LEU A 173 0.11 1.09 -12.51
C LEU A 173 0.41 1.39 -11.03
N ASP A 174 0.72 0.38 -10.23
CA ASP A 174 1.07 0.54 -8.81
C ASP A 174 2.31 1.44 -8.62
N LEU A 175 3.30 1.31 -9.50
CA LEU A 175 4.52 2.12 -9.48
C LEU A 175 4.22 3.56 -9.94
N THR A 176 3.36 3.72 -10.94
CA THR A 176 2.90 5.03 -11.44
C THR A 176 2.10 5.78 -10.38
N LEU A 177 1.17 5.12 -9.70
CA LEU A 177 0.39 5.73 -8.62
C LEU A 177 1.27 6.01 -7.39
N PHE A 178 2.26 5.16 -7.11
CA PHE A 178 3.27 5.43 -6.09
C PHE A 178 4.09 6.69 -6.41
N THR A 179 4.58 6.84 -7.64
CA THR A 179 5.37 8.05 -8.01
C THR A 179 4.49 9.30 -8.07
N LEU A 180 3.27 9.20 -8.59
CA LEU A 180 2.30 10.30 -8.61
C LEU A 180 1.96 10.79 -7.21
N THR A 181 1.63 9.89 -6.28
CA THR A 181 1.38 10.27 -4.87
C THR A 181 2.57 10.99 -4.24
N ARG A 182 3.80 10.59 -4.58
CA ARG A 182 5.02 11.26 -4.09
C ARG A 182 5.23 12.63 -4.71
N ALA A 183 4.97 12.77 -6.00
CA ALA A 183 5.02 14.07 -6.66
C ALA A 183 4.01 15.04 -6.04
N LEU A 184 2.77 14.59 -5.83
CA LEU A 184 1.73 15.40 -5.17
C LEU A 184 2.12 15.75 -3.73
N ASP A 185 2.65 14.82 -2.93
CA ASP A 185 3.15 15.10 -1.58
C ASP A 185 4.25 16.17 -1.56
N VAL A 186 5.16 16.12 -2.53
CA VAL A 186 6.23 17.10 -2.69
C VAL A 186 5.66 18.46 -3.08
N LEU A 187 4.79 18.53 -4.08
CA LEU A 187 4.20 19.79 -4.56
C LEU A 187 3.32 20.46 -3.50
N VAL A 188 2.41 19.70 -2.87
CA VAL A 188 1.55 20.20 -1.79
C VAL A 188 2.41 20.57 -0.57
N GLY A 189 3.40 19.75 -0.23
CA GLY A 189 4.30 20.03 0.87
C GLY A 189 5.14 21.29 0.69
N GLU A 190 5.64 21.54 -0.53
CA GLU A 190 6.44 22.71 -0.88
C GLU A 190 5.60 23.99 -0.93
N THR A 191 4.42 23.93 -1.57
CA THR A 191 3.47 25.05 -1.58
C THR A 191 3.02 25.42 -0.17
N TRP A 192 2.73 24.42 0.68
CA TRP A 192 2.41 24.64 2.09
C TRP A 192 3.58 25.22 2.89
N ALA A 193 4.81 24.74 2.67
CA ALA A 193 6.01 25.28 3.32
C ALA A 193 6.22 26.76 2.97
N ARG A 194 6.06 27.13 1.70
CA ARG A 194 6.14 28.54 1.24
C ARG A 194 5.01 29.39 1.82
N ARG A 195 3.80 28.84 1.93
CA ARG A 195 2.67 29.55 2.58
C ARG A 195 2.97 29.79 4.05
N ARG A 196 3.43 28.76 4.77
CA ARG A 196 3.78 28.85 6.19
C ARG A 196 4.89 29.88 6.41
N ALA A 197 5.98 29.84 5.63
CA ALA A 197 7.06 30.81 5.74
C ALA A 197 6.57 32.25 5.55
N ARG A 198 5.76 32.50 4.52
CA ARG A 198 5.16 33.82 4.26
C ARG A 198 4.25 34.30 5.40
N ARG A 199 3.37 33.43 5.90
CA ARG A 199 2.41 33.77 6.97
C ARG A 199 3.09 33.97 8.32
N SER A 200 4.10 33.16 8.63
CA SER A 200 4.92 33.33 9.83
C SER A 200 5.73 34.62 9.80
N ALA A 201 6.32 34.98 8.65
CA ALA A 201 7.03 36.25 8.50
C ALA A 201 6.11 37.47 8.69
N GLN A 202 4.84 37.35 8.32
CA GLN A 202 3.83 38.39 8.53
C GLN A 202 3.19 38.38 9.93
N GLY A 203 3.56 37.46 10.83
CA GLY A 203 2.94 37.30 12.15
C GLY A 203 1.48 36.82 12.11
N LYS A 204 0.96 36.39 10.96
CA LYS A 204 -0.46 36.03 10.77
C LYS A 204 -0.74 34.52 10.79
N TRP A 205 0.19 33.70 11.29
CA TRP A 205 0.01 32.24 11.34
C TRP A 205 -1.04 31.86 12.40
N THR A 206 -2.15 31.24 11.98
CA THR A 206 -3.27 30.95 12.89
C THR A 206 -3.20 29.56 13.52
N GLY A 207 -3.91 29.38 14.64
CA GLY A 207 -4.08 28.07 15.28
C GLY A 207 -4.74 27.03 14.35
N ALA A 208 -5.69 27.46 13.52
CA ALA A 208 -6.33 26.60 12.52
C ALA A 208 -5.33 26.07 11.47
N GLU A 209 -4.42 26.92 10.96
CA GLU A 209 -3.37 26.49 10.02
C GLU A 209 -2.38 25.49 10.68
N SER A 210 -2.11 25.67 11.98
CA SER A 210 -1.35 24.72 12.79
C SER A 210 -2.07 23.37 12.95
N LEU A 211 -3.39 23.40 13.20
CA LEU A 211 -4.22 22.20 13.30
C LEU A 211 -4.24 21.43 11.98
N VAL A 212 -4.47 22.12 10.85
CA VAL A 212 -4.43 21.51 9.51
C VAL A 212 -3.11 20.79 9.29
N SER A 213 -1.98 21.42 9.61
CA SER A 213 -0.65 20.82 9.48
C SER A 213 -0.47 19.55 10.32
N LYS A 214 -1.07 19.49 11.52
CA LYS A 214 -0.99 18.33 12.41
C LYS A 214 -1.87 17.16 11.92
N PHE A 215 -3.01 17.48 11.32
CA PHE A 215 -4.00 16.48 10.89
C PHE A 215 -3.86 16.03 9.43
N THR A 216 -3.01 16.67 8.61
CA THR A 216 -2.81 16.26 7.20
C THR A 216 -2.47 14.78 7.05
N ASP A 217 -1.43 14.28 7.74
CA ASP A 217 -1.01 12.88 7.61
C ASP A 217 -2.08 11.90 8.16
N PRO A 218 -2.70 12.14 9.35
CA PRO A 218 -3.83 11.34 9.81
C PRO A 218 -5.02 11.32 8.85
N CYS A 219 -5.45 12.48 8.31
CA CYS A 219 -6.58 12.55 7.38
C CYS A 219 -6.27 11.85 6.06
N LEU A 220 -5.05 12.00 5.53
CA LEU A 220 -4.61 11.30 4.32
C LEU A 220 -4.65 9.78 4.54
N PHE A 221 -4.15 9.32 5.69
CA PHE A 221 -4.23 7.91 6.05
C PHE A 221 -5.68 7.44 6.19
N ALA A 222 -6.52 8.19 6.91
CA ALA A 222 -7.89 7.80 7.19
C ALA A 222 -8.76 7.72 5.94
N SER A 223 -8.70 8.74 5.08
CA SER A 223 -9.39 8.75 3.78
C SER A 223 -8.89 7.63 2.86
N SER A 224 -7.58 7.36 2.83
CA SER A 224 -7.01 6.27 2.04
C SER A 224 -7.51 4.90 2.52
N CYS A 225 -7.54 4.68 3.83
CA CYS A 225 -8.08 3.46 4.42
C CYS A 225 -9.58 3.30 4.14
N ALA A 226 -10.37 4.38 4.21
CA ALA A 226 -11.79 4.34 3.88
C ALA A 226 -12.03 3.84 2.45
N LEU A 227 -11.30 4.39 1.46
CA LEU A 227 -11.39 3.97 0.07
C LEU A 227 -10.98 2.50 -0.13
N ILE A 228 -9.94 2.04 0.56
CA ILE A 228 -9.46 0.66 0.47
C ILE A 228 -10.47 -0.31 1.08
N MET A 229 -10.98 -0.02 2.28
CA MET A 229 -11.96 -0.88 2.94
C MET A 229 -13.26 -0.92 2.15
N TRP A 230 -13.70 0.21 1.62
CA TRP A 230 -14.87 0.26 0.74
C TRP A 230 -14.68 -0.56 -0.53
N ALA A 231 -13.50 -0.46 -1.16
CA ALA A 231 -13.17 -1.29 -2.32
C ALA A 231 -13.08 -2.77 -1.96
N TRP A 232 -12.56 -3.13 -0.79
CA TRP A 232 -12.54 -4.52 -0.34
C TRP A 232 -13.95 -5.11 -0.19
N PHE A 233 -14.89 -4.32 0.35
CA PHE A 233 -16.29 -4.72 0.48
C PHE A 233 -17.02 -4.80 -0.86
N TYR A 234 -16.86 -3.82 -1.75
CA TYR A 234 -17.78 -3.69 -2.90
C TYR A 234 -17.13 -3.85 -4.27
N ASN A 235 -15.80 -3.75 -4.35
CA ASN A 235 -15.04 -3.83 -5.59
C ASN A 235 -13.70 -4.57 -5.38
N PRO A 236 -13.69 -5.81 -4.85
CA PRO A 236 -12.47 -6.48 -4.40
C PRO A 236 -11.45 -6.72 -5.54
N LEU A 237 -11.92 -6.77 -6.79
CA LEU A 237 -11.08 -6.90 -7.99
C LEU A 237 -10.18 -5.68 -8.24
N ARG A 238 -10.48 -4.52 -7.63
CA ARG A 238 -9.63 -3.33 -7.73
C ARG A 238 -8.40 -3.38 -6.82
N LEU A 239 -8.36 -4.32 -5.87
CA LEU A 239 -7.22 -4.52 -4.98
C LEU A 239 -6.29 -5.62 -5.50
N PRO A 240 -4.97 -5.53 -5.27
CA PRO A 240 -4.07 -6.64 -5.53
C PRO A 240 -4.48 -7.89 -4.74
N ILE A 241 -4.46 -9.07 -5.39
CA ILE A 241 -4.92 -10.34 -4.81
C ILE A 241 -4.28 -10.63 -3.44
N ALA A 242 -2.96 -10.44 -3.32
CA ALA A 242 -2.23 -10.66 -2.07
C ALA A 242 -2.70 -9.70 -0.95
N TYR A 243 -3.05 -8.47 -1.31
CA TYR A 243 -3.54 -7.47 -0.35
C TYR A 243 -4.97 -7.78 0.07
N ASN A 244 -5.84 -8.16 -0.86
CA ASN A 244 -7.19 -8.63 -0.55
C ASN A 244 -7.15 -9.83 0.41
N LYS A 245 -6.35 -10.86 0.12
CA LYS A 245 -6.16 -12.02 1.02
C LYS A 245 -5.67 -11.61 2.41
N TRP A 246 -4.75 -10.65 2.48
CA TRP A 246 -4.25 -10.15 3.76
C TRP A 246 -5.35 -9.43 4.56
N ILE A 247 -6.16 -8.58 3.91
CA ILE A 247 -7.30 -7.90 4.57
C ILE A 247 -8.32 -8.94 5.04
N SER A 248 -8.71 -9.90 4.20
CA SER A 248 -9.66 -10.95 4.59
C SER A 248 -9.16 -11.78 5.77
N SER A 249 -7.87 -12.12 5.79
CA SER A 249 -7.25 -12.82 6.93
C SER A 249 -7.25 -11.99 8.20
N ALA A 250 -7.01 -10.68 8.11
CA ALA A 250 -7.03 -9.77 9.26
C ALA A 250 -8.46 -9.50 9.75
N ALA A 251 -9.41 -9.40 8.82
CA ALA A 251 -10.82 -9.18 9.09
C ALA A 251 -11.44 -10.39 9.80
N ASN A 252 -11.01 -11.62 9.54
CA ASN A 252 -11.47 -12.81 10.28
C ASN A 252 -13.00 -12.81 10.50
N VAL A 253 -13.72 -12.73 9.39
CA VAL A 253 -15.19 -12.67 9.27
C VAL A 253 -15.64 -13.72 8.28
N ASP A 254 -16.84 -14.25 8.47
CA ASP A 254 -17.47 -15.11 7.47
C ASP A 254 -17.77 -14.32 6.20
N MET A 255 -17.28 -14.79 5.05
CA MET A 255 -17.47 -14.11 3.77
C MET A 255 -18.95 -14.09 3.34
N ARG A 256 -19.79 -15.02 3.83
CA ARG A 256 -21.24 -15.03 3.56
C ARG A 256 -21.94 -13.80 4.13
N LEU A 257 -21.48 -13.27 5.26
CA LEU A 257 -22.00 -12.02 5.81
C LEU A 257 -21.67 -10.83 4.90
N ILE A 258 -20.47 -10.80 4.33
CA ILE A 258 -20.08 -9.74 3.39
C ILE A 258 -20.93 -9.83 2.12
N ASP A 259 -21.11 -11.03 1.58
CA ASP A 259 -21.96 -11.28 0.42
C ASP A 259 -23.41 -10.87 0.69
N ALA A 260 -23.95 -11.15 1.88
CA ALA A 260 -25.28 -10.70 2.28
C ALA A 260 -25.40 -9.16 2.30
N LEU A 261 -24.40 -8.45 2.84
CA LEU A 261 -24.36 -6.97 2.82
C LEU A 261 -24.21 -6.40 1.40
N GLN A 262 -23.50 -7.08 0.51
CA GLN A 262 -23.42 -6.72 -0.91
C GLN A 262 -24.79 -6.92 -1.60
N ARG A 263 -25.46 -8.05 -1.37
CA ARG A 263 -26.79 -8.35 -1.94
C ARG A 263 -27.87 -7.40 -1.41
N LEU A 264 -27.77 -6.97 -0.15
CA LEU A 264 -28.61 -5.91 0.42
C LEU A 264 -28.44 -4.59 -0.34
N ARG A 265 -27.20 -4.24 -0.67
CA ARG A 265 -26.89 -3.04 -1.44
C ARG A 265 -27.41 -3.11 -2.87
N GLU A 266 -27.26 -4.27 -3.51
CA GLU A 266 -27.70 -4.51 -4.89
C GLU A 266 -29.23 -4.65 -4.99
N GLY A 267 -29.94 -4.77 -3.87
CA GLY A 267 -31.38 -5.02 -3.83
C GLY A 267 -31.78 -6.47 -4.12
N LYS A 268 -30.83 -7.40 -4.25
CA LYS A 268 -31.08 -8.84 -4.43
C LYS A 268 -31.57 -9.51 -3.14
N LEU A 269 -31.16 -8.98 -2.00
CA LEU A 269 -31.66 -9.35 -0.68
C LEU A 269 -32.38 -8.13 -0.11
N ALA A 270 -33.63 -8.31 0.31
CA ALA A 270 -34.48 -7.21 0.78
C ALA A 270 -35.20 -7.59 2.07
N TYR A 271 -35.22 -6.69 3.04
CA TYR A 271 -35.92 -6.93 4.30
C TYR A 271 -37.43 -6.99 4.14
N GLY A 272 -38.05 -8.01 4.74
CA GLY A 272 -39.50 -8.22 4.73
C GLY A 272 -40.03 -8.86 3.43
N VAL A 273 -39.15 -9.30 2.53
CA VAL A 273 -39.50 -9.99 1.29
C VAL A 273 -38.70 -11.29 1.23
N ASP A 274 -39.36 -12.40 0.91
CA ASP A 274 -38.66 -13.64 0.58
C ASP A 274 -38.10 -13.54 -0.84
N SER A 275 -36.82 -13.18 -0.94
CA SER A 275 -36.12 -13.09 -2.23
C SER A 275 -35.48 -14.42 -2.67
N GLY A 276 -35.74 -15.52 -1.97
CA GLY A 276 -35.08 -16.81 -2.22
C GLY A 276 -33.58 -16.80 -1.91
N GLN A 277 -33.11 -15.85 -1.09
CA GLN A 277 -31.71 -15.66 -0.72
C GLN A 277 -31.40 -16.06 0.73
N ALA A 278 -32.38 -16.57 1.47
CA ALA A 278 -32.28 -16.91 2.89
C ALA A 278 -31.18 -17.95 3.16
N ASP A 279 -30.98 -18.91 2.24
CA ASP A 279 -29.96 -19.97 2.33
C ASP A 279 -28.55 -19.45 2.63
N LEU A 280 -28.21 -18.24 2.15
CA LEU A 280 -26.89 -17.64 2.36
C LEU A 280 -26.59 -17.43 3.86
N LEU A 281 -27.51 -16.78 4.58
CA LEU A 281 -27.36 -16.52 6.02
C LEU A 281 -27.81 -17.72 6.86
N GLN A 282 -28.79 -18.50 6.40
CA GLN A 282 -29.18 -19.76 7.05
C GLN A 282 -28.03 -20.79 7.07
N GLY A 283 -27.16 -20.79 6.06
CA GLY A 283 -25.92 -21.56 6.10
C GLY A 283 -24.99 -21.13 7.23
N MET A 284 -24.97 -19.84 7.59
CA MET A 284 -24.27 -19.37 8.80
C MET A 284 -24.98 -19.86 10.05
N CYS A 285 -26.31 -19.74 10.13
CA CYS A 285 -27.07 -20.24 11.26
C CYS A 285 -26.81 -21.73 11.54
N THR A 286 -26.73 -22.55 10.49
CA THR A 286 -26.41 -23.98 10.60
C THR A 286 -25.00 -24.20 11.18
N GLN A 287 -23.99 -23.49 10.65
CA GLN A 287 -22.61 -23.65 11.09
C GLN A 287 -22.37 -23.18 12.53
N TYR A 288 -22.97 -22.04 12.91
CA TYR A 288 -22.79 -21.41 14.21
C TYR A 288 -23.85 -21.84 15.24
N LYS A 289 -24.79 -22.72 14.85
CA LYS A 289 -25.90 -23.21 15.67
C LYS A 289 -26.81 -22.09 16.18
N TRP A 290 -27.15 -21.13 15.32
CA TRP A 290 -28.12 -20.08 15.59
C TRP A 290 -29.52 -20.44 15.07
N PRO A 291 -30.59 -19.77 15.54
CA PRO A 291 -31.92 -19.95 14.99
C PRO A 291 -31.96 -19.72 13.48
N MET A 292 -32.58 -20.63 12.73
CA MET A 292 -32.68 -20.53 11.26
C MET A 292 -33.41 -19.26 10.81
N GLU A 293 -34.36 -18.78 11.62
CA GLU A 293 -35.10 -17.55 11.36
C GLU A 293 -34.22 -16.31 11.29
N TRP A 294 -33.05 -16.30 11.95
CA TRP A 294 -32.11 -15.19 11.87
C TRP A 294 -31.52 -15.02 10.47
N GLY A 295 -31.44 -16.11 9.70
CA GLY A 295 -30.95 -16.09 8.34
C GLY A 295 -32.01 -15.72 7.31
N ASP A 296 -33.28 -15.65 7.70
CA ASP A 296 -34.39 -15.32 6.83
C ASP A 296 -34.64 -13.79 6.85
N PRO A 297 -34.39 -13.07 5.73
CA PRO A 297 -34.58 -11.62 5.66
C PRO A 297 -36.04 -11.18 5.67
N ALA A 298 -37.00 -12.09 5.43
CA ALA A 298 -38.42 -11.80 5.58
C ALA A 298 -38.83 -11.73 7.06
N LYS A 299 -38.14 -12.49 7.93
CA LYS A 299 -38.43 -12.58 9.37
C LYS A 299 -37.51 -11.73 10.23
N SER A 300 -36.21 -11.72 9.97
CA SER A 300 -35.21 -11.05 10.80
C SER A 300 -34.78 -9.71 10.23
N ILE A 301 -35.28 -8.62 10.84
CA ILE A 301 -35.03 -7.25 10.39
C ILE A 301 -34.59 -6.39 11.57
N PRO A 302 -33.38 -5.79 11.55
CA PRO A 302 -32.25 -6.04 10.65
C PRO A 302 -31.52 -7.35 10.99
N ILE A 303 -30.43 -7.66 10.29
CA ILE A 303 -29.57 -8.80 10.63
C ILE A 303 -29.14 -8.72 12.12
N PRO A 304 -29.34 -9.76 12.94
CA PRO A 304 -28.98 -9.72 14.36
C PRO A 304 -27.51 -9.36 14.62
N CYS A 305 -27.26 -8.54 15.64
CA CYS A 305 -25.90 -8.13 16.02
C CYS A 305 -25.01 -9.31 16.38
N GLU A 306 -25.55 -10.33 17.04
CA GLU A 306 -24.78 -11.53 17.39
C GLU A 306 -24.25 -12.28 16.17
N MET A 307 -25.01 -12.29 15.07
CA MET A 307 -24.55 -12.81 13.78
C MET A 307 -23.39 -11.97 13.24
N VAL A 308 -23.48 -10.64 13.30
CA VAL A 308 -22.39 -9.73 12.90
C VAL A 308 -21.16 -9.85 13.81
N HIS A 309 -21.37 -10.23 15.07
CA HIS A 309 -20.32 -10.46 16.05
C HIS A 309 -19.71 -11.87 15.97
N MET A 310 -20.14 -12.70 15.01
CA MET A 310 -19.69 -14.08 14.86
C MET A 310 -19.86 -14.91 16.15
N GLY A 311 -20.95 -14.69 16.89
CA GLY A 311 -21.28 -15.44 18.11
C GLY A 311 -20.59 -14.95 19.38
N CYS A 312 -20.04 -13.73 19.38
CA CYS A 312 -19.46 -13.11 20.57
C CYS A 312 -20.51 -12.50 21.52
N GLY A 313 -21.79 -12.88 21.39
CA GLY A 313 -22.92 -12.31 22.10
C GLY A 313 -23.48 -11.01 21.49
N PRO A 314 -24.56 -10.46 22.06
CA PRO A 314 -25.30 -9.33 21.49
C PRO A 314 -24.66 -7.95 21.75
N SER A 315 -23.79 -7.81 22.76
CA SER A 315 -23.17 -6.52 23.11
C SER A 315 -22.11 -6.10 22.08
N CYS A 316 -22.29 -4.91 21.51
CA CYS A 316 -21.38 -4.31 20.54
C CYS A 316 -20.04 -3.89 21.18
N GLU A 317 -20.08 -3.48 22.45
CA GLU A 317 -18.95 -3.01 23.24
C GLU A 317 -18.05 -4.18 23.64
N TYR A 318 -18.67 -5.27 24.11
CA TYR A 318 -17.96 -6.50 24.40
C TYR A 318 -17.30 -7.07 23.14
N HIS A 319 -18.04 -7.12 22.02
CA HIS A 319 -17.48 -7.54 20.74
C HIS A 319 -16.30 -6.65 20.32
N ALA A 320 -16.42 -5.32 20.43
CA ALA A 320 -15.33 -4.39 20.13
C ALA A 320 -14.06 -4.66 20.96
N LEU A 321 -14.21 -4.89 22.26
CA LEU A 321 -13.10 -5.23 23.16
C LEU A 321 -12.49 -6.61 22.84
N SER A 322 -13.34 -7.63 22.66
CA SER A 322 -12.91 -8.98 22.25
C SER A 322 -12.11 -8.95 20.95
N ARG A 323 -12.61 -8.20 19.95
CA ARG A 323 -11.93 -8.00 18.67
C ARG A 323 -10.62 -7.24 18.83
N PHE A 324 -10.55 -6.24 19.71
CA PHE A 324 -9.30 -5.54 20.01
C PHE A 324 -8.25 -6.50 20.53
N CYS A 325 -8.56 -7.27 21.57
CA CYS A 325 -7.63 -8.21 22.21
C CYS A 325 -7.15 -9.30 21.24
N ARG A 326 -8.07 -9.90 20.46
CA ARG A 326 -7.74 -10.93 19.46
C ARG A 326 -6.86 -10.37 18.34
N SER A 327 -7.21 -9.20 17.83
CA SER A 327 -6.47 -8.53 16.75
C SER A 327 -5.10 -8.05 17.22
N TRP A 328 -4.99 -7.54 18.45
CA TRP A 328 -3.74 -7.16 19.06
C TRP A 328 -2.81 -8.37 19.21
N LYS A 329 -3.31 -9.50 19.73
CA LYS A 329 -2.53 -10.75 19.85
C LYS A 329 -2.04 -11.24 18.49
N TRP A 330 -2.92 -11.29 17.49
CA TRP A 330 -2.57 -11.68 16.12
C TRP A 330 -1.52 -10.73 15.51
N SER A 331 -1.71 -9.42 15.69
CA SER A 331 -0.80 -8.41 15.15
C SER A 331 0.56 -8.41 15.86
N MET A 332 0.60 -8.72 17.16
CA MET A 332 1.83 -8.85 17.94
C MET A 332 2.68 -10.02 17.42
N ALA A 333 2.06 -11.13 17.01
CA ALA A 333 2.75 -12.26 16.41
C ALA A 333 3.49 -11.91 15.10
N MET A 334 3.03 -10.87 14.37
CA MET A 334 3.72 -10.38 13.18
C MET A 334 4.77 -9.30 13.48
N TYR A 335 4.47 -8.34 14.36
CA TYR A 335 5.37 -7.21 14.61
C TYR A 335 6.52 -7.52 15.56
N LEU A 336 6.32 -8.43 16.52
CA LEU A 336 7.33 -8.77 17.50
C LEU A 336 8.58 -9.39 16.84
N PRO A 337 8.49 -10.41 15.96
CA PRO A 337 9.68 -10.98 15.32
C PRO A 337 10.47 -9.94 14.52
N LEU A 338 9.80 -9.03 13.82
CA LEU A 338 10.44 -7.98 13.04
C LEU A 338 11.22 -7.01 13.95
N SER A 339 10.58 -6.51 15.01
CA SER A 339 11.24 -5.60 15.95
C SER A 339 12.42 -6.27 16.68
N MET A 340 12.29 -7.56 17.00
CA MET A 340 13.37 -8.34 17.61
C MET A 340 14.53 -8.56 16.64
N ALA A 341 14.27 -8.83 15.36
CA ALA A 341 15.31 -8.96 14.33
C ALA A 341 16.13 -7.67 14.16
N LEU A 342 15.52 -6.50 14.38
CA LEU A 342 16.24 -5.22 14.33
C LEU A 342 17.21 -5.03 15.52
N LEU A 343 17.02 -5.74 16.65
CA LEU A 343 17.93 -5.71 17.79
C LEU A 343 19.27 -6.38 17.50
N VAL A 344 19.33 -7.30 16.52
CA VAL A 344 20.56 -8.00 16.10
C VAL A 344 21.63 -7.02 15.60
N ARG A 345 21.24 -5.79 15.23
CA ARG A 345 22.15 -4.74 14.75
C ARG A 345 22.86 -3.96 15.87
N GLY A 346 22.60 -4.25 17.15
CA GLY A 346 23.19 -3.51 18.27
C GLY A 346 23.31 -4.33 19.55
N PRO A 347 23.82 -3.73 20.64
CA PRO A 347 23.95 -4.42 21.92
C PRO A 347 22.57 -4.74 22.50
N VAL A 348 22.34 -6.02 22.80
CA VAL A 348 21.10 -6.48 23.41
C VAL A 348 21.15 -6.23 24.91
N ASN A 349 20.35 -5.28 25.39
CA ASN A 349 20.21 -4.95 26.80
C ASN A 349 18.73 -4.71 27.18
N LYS A 350 18.39 -4.79 28.48
CA LYS A 350 17.00 -4.71 28.99
C LYS A 350 16.21 -3.52 28.40
N LYS A 351 16.85 -2.36 28.29
CA LYS A 351 16.26 -1.15 27.70
C LYS A 351 15.91 -1.31 26.21
N SER A 352 16.77 -1.97 25.44
CA SER A 352 16.53 -2.25 24.01
C SER A 352 15.38 -3.25 23.82
N LEU A 353 15.28 -4.25 24.68
CA LEU A 353 14.20 -5.24 24.68
C LEU A 353 12.85 -4.60 25.02
N VAL A 354 12.78 -3.84 26.11
CA VAL A 354 11.56 -3.11 26.50
C VAL A 354 11.12 -2.14 25.40
N ARG A 355 12.06 -1.45 24.75
CA ARG A 355 11.75 -0.56 23.62
C ARG A 355 11.19 -1.33 22.43
N ALA A 356 11.74 -2.50 22.10
CA ALA A 356 11.23 -3.35 21.02
C ALA A 356 9.83 -3.90 21.34
N LEU A 357 9.59 -4.33 22.59
CA LEU A 357 8.27 -4.77 23.05
C LEU A 357 7.24 -3.65 23.00
N LEU A 358 7.55 -2.47 23.55
CA LEU A 358 6.66 -1.30 23.52
C LEU A 358 6.38 -0.85 22.08
N SER A 359 7.40 -0.85 21.21
CA SER A 359 7.22 -0.48 19.80
C SER A 359 6.35 -1.49 19.04
N SER A 360 6.54 -2.79 19.31
CA SER A 360 5.72 -3.86 18.71
C SER A 360 4.29 -3.80 19.23
N SER A 361 4.12 -3.63 20.54
CA SER A 361 2.81 -3.51 21.19
C SER A 361 2.03 -2.30 20.69
N ARG A 362 2.67 -1.13 20.56
CA ARG A 362 2.05 0.07 19.95
C ARG A 362 1.62 -0.17 18.51
N SER A 363 2.45 -0.85 17.72
CA SER A 363 2.11 -1.23 16.34
C SER A 363 0.93 -2.21 16.28
N ALA A 364 0.89 -3.16 17.20
CA ALA A 364 -0.21 -4.10 17.34
C ALA A 364 -1.49 -3.42 17.83
N ALA A 365 -1.37 -2.44 18.73
CA ALA A 365 -2.49 -1.62 19.19
C ALA A 365 -3.04 -0.76 18.07
N PHE A 366 -2.20 -0.15 17.23
CA PHE A 366 -2.63 0.56 16.02
C PHE A 366 -3.52 -0.35 15.13
N LEU A 367 -3.09 -1.57 14.81
CA LEU A 367 -3.85 -2.47 13.95
C LEU A 367 -5.08 -3.05 14.66
N GLY A 368 -4.97 -3.35 15.96
CA GLY A 368 -6.08 -3.78 16.79
C GLY A 368 -7.18 -2.71 16.83
N THR A 369 -6.81 -1.46 17.12
CA THR A 369 -7.72 -0.31 17.09
C THR A 369 -8.31 -0.09 15.70
N TYR A 370 -7.54 -0.28 14.62
CA TYR A 370 -8.06 -0.18 13.25
C TYR A 370 -9.24 -1.13 13.03
N ILE A 371 -9.05 -2.41 13.38
CA ILE A 371 -10.08 -3.45 13.22
C ILE A 371 -11.25 -3.16 14.15
N THR A 372 -10.98 -2.83 15.41
CA THR A 372 -12.04 -2.51 16.39
C THR A 372 -12.88 -1.31 15.96
N LEU A 373 -12.26 -0.21 15.49
CA LEU A 373 -12.98 0.97 15.01
C LEU A 373 -13.82 0.64 13.77
N PHE A 374 -13.35 -0.25 12.89
CA PHE A 374 -14.15 -0.72 11.76
C PHE A 374 -15.42 -1.44 12.24
N TYR A 375 -15.28 -2.49 13.05
CA TYR A 375 -16.41 -3.28 13.55
C TYR A 375 -17.36 -2.47 14.42
N TYR A 376 -16.80 -1.69 15.35
CA TYR A 376 -17.59 -0.84 16.20
C TYR A 376 -18.30 0.25 15.39
N GLY A 377 -17.67 0.80 14.35
CA GLY A 377 -18.30 1.75 13.43
C GLY A 377 -19.48 1.16 12.67
N VAL A 378 -19.35 -0.08 12.19
CA VAL A 378 -20.47 -0.83 11.59
C VAL A 378 -21.60 -0.97 12.61
N CYS A 379 -21.30 -1.43 13.83
CA CYS A 379 -22.33 -1.62 14.86
C CYS A 379 -22.97 -0.29 15.29
N LEU A 380 -22.17 0.76 15.45
CA LEU A 380 -22.61 2.10 15.83
C LEU A 380 -23.62 2.65 14.84
N ALA A 381 -23.36 2.52 13.53
CA ALA A 381 -24.29 2.90 12.49
C ALA A 381 -25.57 2.04 12.50
N ARG A 382 -25.47 0.75 12.81
CA ARG A 382 -26.62 -0.17 12.79
C ARG A 382 -27.59 0.00 13.95
N THR A 383 -27.05 0.22 15.15
CA THR A 383 -27.82 0.14 16.39
C THR A 383 -28.11 1.50 17.01
N ARG A 384 -27.17 2.45 16.95
CA ARG A 384 -27.27 3.73 17.65
C ARG A 384 -27.50 4.88 16.67
N VAL A 385 -26.54 5.18 15.81
CA VAL A 385 -26.54 6.42 15.02
C VAL A 385 -27.49 6.34 13.82
N GLY A 386 -27.43 5.27 13.02
CA GLY A 386 -28.25 5.14 11.81
C GLY A 386 -29.75 5.19 12.08
N PRO A 387 -30.29 4.46 13.09
CA PRO A 387 -31.72 4.51 13.39
C PRO A 387 -32.25 5.89 13.84
N HIS A 388 -31.38 6.76 14.36
CA HIS A 388 -31.74 8.13 14.75
C HIS A 388 -31.62 9.12 13.58
N ILE A 389 -30.79 8.84 12.58
CA ILE A 389 -30.54 9.73 11.44
C ILE A 389 -31.42 9.37 10.23
N ILE A 390 -31.50 8.07 9.89
CA ILE A 390 -32.17 7.59 8.66
C ILE A 390 -33.61 7.16 8.95
N GLY A 391 -33.85 6.57 10.12
CA GLY A 391 -35.17 6.06 10.51
C GLY A 391 -35.11 4.62 11.06
N LYS A 392 -36.26 4.16 11.56
CA LYS A 392 -36.43 2.81 12.13
C LYS A 392 -37.25 1.88 11.25
N ASP A 393 -37.82 2.39 10.18
CA ASP A 393 -38.61 1.65 9.20
C ASP A 393 -37.76 0.65 8.40
N ARG A 394 -38.44 -0.26 7.69
CA ARG A 394 -37.79 -1.34 6.95
C ARG A 394 -36.85 -0.80 5.86
N ALA A 395 -37.25 0.26 5.14
CA ALA A 395 -36.43 0.86 4.10
C ALA A 395 -35.19 1.56 4.69
N ALA A 396 -35.32 2.22 5.85
CA ALA A 396 -34.17 2.74 6.58
C ALA A 396 -33.21 1.63 7.02
N ARG A 397 -33.70 0.51 7.57
CA ARG A 397 -32.86 -0.64 7.95
C ARG A 397 -32.13 -1.24 6.75
N GLN A 398 -32.80 -1.33 5.59
CA GLN A 398 -32.19 -1.75 4.32
C GLN A 398 -31.06 -0.80 3.91
N THR A 399 -31.26 0.50 4.01
CA THR A 399 -30.25 1.51 3.65
C THR A 399 -29.06 1.48 4.61
N ILE A 400 -29.33 1.24 5.89
CA ILE A 400 -28.30 1.12 6.93
C ILE A 400 -27.39 -0.08 6.64
N ASP A 401 -27.96 -1.28 6.48
CA ASP A 401 -27.18 -2.51 6.23
C ASP A 401 -26.67 -2.61 4.78
N GLY A 402 -27.35 -1.98 3.82
CA GLY A 402 -26.95 -1.89 2.41
C GLY A 402 -25.74 -1.00 2.14
N GLY A 403 -25.25 -0.24 3.13
CA GLY A 403 -23.92 0.35 3.00
C GLY A 403 -23.57 1.50 3.92
N PHE A 404 -24.55 2.13 4.57
CA PHE A 404 -24.24 3.19 5.55
C PHE A 404 -23.41 2.65 6.73
N CYS A 405 -23.68 1.42 7.15
CA CYS A 405 -22.94 0.77 8.22
C CYS A 405 -21.49 0.49 7.84
N VAL A 406 -21.26 -0.09 6.66
CA VAL A 406 -19.92 -0.34 6.11
C VAL A 406 -19.19 0.99 5.91
N GLY A 407 -19.86 2.01 5.37
CA GLY A 407 -19.31 3.35 5.16
C GLY A 407 -18.82 4.00 6.45
N THR A 408 -19.60 3.88 7.53
CA THR A 408 -19.22 4.38 8.86
C THR A 408 -18.01 3.63 9.41
N GLY A 409 -17.97 2.30 9.27
CA GLY A 409 -16.78 1.49 9.59
C GLY A 409 -15.54 1.93 8.81
N CYS A 410 -15.67 2.13 7.49
CA CYS A 410 -14.61 2.61 6.62
C CYS A 410 -14.09 3.99 7.03
N PHE A 411 -14.99 4.90 7.40
CA PHE A 411 -14.62 6.25 7.84
C PHE A 411 -13.86 6.24 9.17
N LEU A 412 -14.29 5.42 10.13
CA LEU A 412 -13.72 5.40 11.47
C LEU A 412 -12.39 4.66 11.57
N CYS A 413 -12.22 3.55 10.83
CA CYS A 413 -11.09 2.63 11.03
C CYS A 413 -9.71 3.30 10.89
N GLY A 414 -9.59 4.22 9.94
CA GLY A 414 -8.33 4.89 9.62
C GLY A 414 -7.82 5.84 10.72
N TRP A 415 -8.68 6.32 11.61
CA TRP A 415 -8.26 7.19 12.72
C TRP A 415 -7.37 6.49 13.76
N SER A 416 -7.28 5.16 13.71
CA SER A 416 -6.34 4.39 14.55
C SER A 416 -4.88 4.82 14.39
N VAL A 417 -4.52 5.47 13.27
CA VAL A 417 -3.19 6.03 13.01
C VAL A 417 -2.72 7.00 14.10
N LEU A 418 -3.64 7.59 14.87
CA LEU A 418 -3.32 8.44 16.02
C LEU A 418 -2.65 7.67 17.17
N VAL A 419 -2.82 6.34 17.26
CA VAL A 419 -2.09 5.48 18.21
C VAL A 419 -0.59 5.45 17.90
N GLU A 420 -0.23 5.70 16.65
CA GLU A 420 1.14 5.53 16.16
C GLU A 420 1.99 6.81 16.32
N THR A 421 3.32 6.72 16.23
CA THR A 421 4.21 7.88 16.35
C THR A 421 4.15 8.75 15.09
N THR A 422 4.30 10.07 15.23
CA THR A 422 4.24 11.04 14.12
C THR A 422 5.13 10.66 12.93
N SER A 423 6.36 10.18 13.18
CA SER A 423 7.25 9.74 12.11
C SER A 423 6.72 8.52 11.36
N ARG A 424 6.02 7.59 12.00
CA ARG A 424 5.47 6.40 11.34
C ARG A 424 4.10 6.68 10.72
N ARG A 425 3.31 7.65 11.24
CA ARG A 425 2.07 8.13 10.61
C ARG A 425 2.31 8.60 9.18
N LYS A 426 3.33 9.44 8.95
CA LYS A 426 3.68 9.92 7.60
C LYS A 426 4.04 8.77 6.65
N ASP A 427 4.80 7.79 7.13
CA ASP A 427 5.29 6.68 6.31
C ASP A 427 4.14 5.74 5.96
N MET A 428 3.22 5.52 6.90
CA MET A 428 1.99 4.75 6.69
C MET A 428 1.03 5.46 5.73
N ALA A 429 0.77 6.76 5.93
CA ALA A 429 -0.08 7.55 5.04
C ALA A 429 0.40 7.45 3.59
N LEU A 430 1.70 7.69 3.37
CA LEU A 430 2.27 7.67 2.03
C LEU A 430 2.46 6.23 1.48
N PHE A 431 2.39 5.20 2.32
CA PHE A 431 2.36 3.79 1.89
C PHE A 431 0.96 3.36 1.45
N VAL A 432 -0.07 3.85 2.11
CA VAL A 432 -1.48 3.46 1.86
C VAL A 432 -2.11 4.29 0.74
N ALA A 433 -1.80 5.59 0.65
CA ALA A 433 -2.33 6.50 -0.36
C ALA A 433 -2.27 5.99 -1.82
N PRO A 434 -1.14 5.46 -2.33
CA PRO A 434 -1.10 4.95 -3.70
C PRO A 434 -1.99 3.72 -3.93
N ARG A 435 -2.18 2.89 -2.89
CA ARG A 435 -3.12 1.76 -2.96
C ARG A 435 -4.57 2.22 -2.98
N ALA A 436 -4.88 3.29 -2.24
CA ALA A 436 -6.19 3.90 -2.28
C ALA A 436 -6.48 4.51 -3.65
N MET A 437 -5.51 5.20 -4.27
CA MET A 437 -5.67 5.66 -5.65
C MET A 437 -5.87 4.51 -6.64
N ALA A 438 -5.23 3.36 -6.41
CA ALA A 438 -5.41 2.19 -7.26
C ALA A 438 -6.84 1.62 -7.21
N THR A 439 -7.63 1.92 -6.17
CA THR A 439 -9.04 1.50 -6.11
C THR A 439 -9.96 2.40 -6.94
N LEU A 440 -9.48 3.55 -7.40
CA LEU A 440 -10.25 4.48 -8.24
C LEU A 440 -10.10 4.17 -9.73
N LEU A 441 -9.10 3.37 -10.11
CA LEU A 441 -8.75 3.08 -11.49
C LEU A 441 -8.91 1.57 -11.78
N PRO A 442 -9.21 1.19 -13.03
CA PRO A 442 -9.22 -0.21 -13.42
C PRO A 442 -7.80 -0.78 -13.41
N ARG A 443 -7.63 -1.99 -12.86
CA ARG A 443 -6.33 -2.68 -12.79
C ARG A 443 -5.80 -3.12 -14.15
N ARG A 444 -6.71 -3.43 -15.07
CA ARG A 444 -6.43 -3.80 -16.46
C ARG A 444 -7.16 -2.80 -17.36
N TYR A 445 -6.46 -2.31 -18.37
CA TYR A 445 -7.03 -1.39 -19.34
C TYR A 445 -6.37 -1.62 -20.72
N GLY A 446 -6.97 -1.07 -21.79
CA GLY A 446 -6.48 -1.25 -23.15
C GLY A 446 -5.09 -0.69 -23.39
N MET A 447 -4.33 -1.33 -24.29
CA MET A 447 -2.97 -0.92 -24.64
C MET A 447 -2.90 0.49 -25.25
N ASP A 448 -4.00 0.95 -25.86
CA ASP A 448 -4.19 2.29 -26.42
C ASP A 448 -3.99 3.41 -25.39
N LYS A 449 -4.23 3.13 -24.10
CA LYS A 449 -4.12 4.14 -23.02
C LYS A 449 -2.80 4.07 -22.26
N GLN A 450 -1.91 3.14 -22.60
CA GLN A 450 -0.66 2.90 -21.86
C GLN A 450 0.26 4.14 -21.84
N TRP A 451 0.26 4.93 -22.92
CA TRP A 451 1.04 6.17 -23.00
C TRP A 451 0.66 7.18 -21.91
N ARG A 452 -0.61 7.21 -21.46
CA ARG A 452 -1.06 8.10 -20.38
C ARG A 452 -0.37 7.75 -19.07
N GLU A 453 -0.23 6.45 -18.79
CA GLU A 453 0.50 5.97 -17.62
C GLU A 453 1.97 6.39 -17.69
N THR A 454 2.60 6.24 -18.87
CA THR A 454 4.00 6.59 -19.08
C THR A 454 4.28 8.09 -18.91
N VAL A 455 3.43 8.95 -19.47
CA VAL A 455 3.51 10.42 -19.27
C VAL A 455 3.41 10.77 -17.79
N VAL A 456 2.39 10.24 -17.10
CA VAL A 456 2.13 10.55 -15.68
C VAL A 456 3.30 10.10 -14.81
N PHE A 457 3.83 8.90 -15.03
CA PHE A 457 5.01 8.38 -14.33
C PHE A 457 6.24 9.26 -14.57
N ALA A 458 6.53 9.59 -15.84
CA ALA A 458 7.70 10.37 -16.21
C ALA A 458 7.66 11.79 -15.60
N ALA A 459 6.53 12.49 -15.71
CA ALA A 459 6.33 13.80 -15.12
C ALA A 459 6.44 13.76 -13.58
N SER A 460 5.81 12.77 -12.94
CA SER A 460 5.85 12.61 -11.49
C SER A 460 7.25 12.31 -10.97
N THR A 461 7.99 11.44 -11.67
CA THR A 461 9.38 11.11 -11.32
C THR A 461 10.26 12.35 -11.46
N ALA A 462 10.13 13.10 -12.55
CA ALA A 462 10.89 14.32 -12.79
C ALA A 462 10.68 15.36 -11.68
N VAL A 463 9.45 15.51 -11.17
CA VAL A 463 9.16 16.35 -9.99
C VAL A 463 9.91 15.87 -8.75
N VAL A 464 9.84 14.57 -8.44
CA VAL A 464 10.48 14.00 -7.24
C VAL A 464 12.00 14.11 -7.30
N PHE A 465 12.61 13.83 -8.45
CA PHE A 465 14.06 13.89 -8.65
C PHE A 465 14.57 15.33 -8.66
N THR A 466 13.86 16.25 -9.31
CA THR A 466 14.23 17.67 -9.24
C THR A 466 14.19 18.15 -7.78
N CYS A 467 13.16 17.76 -7.03
CA CYS A 467 13.04 18.12 -5.61
C CYS A 467 14.14 17.51 -4.74
N ILE A 468 14.51 16.23 -4.91
CA ILE A 468 15.54 15.61 -4.07
C ILE A 468 16.93 16.24 -4.31
N LEU A 469 17.21 16.66 -5.55
CA LEU A 469 18.47 17.33 -5.90
C LEU A 469 18.56 18.75 -5.34
N GLU A 470 17.43 19.46 -5.21
CA GLU A 470 17.41 20.83 -4.66
C GLU A 470 17.23 20.87 -3.14
N ASN A 471 16.29 20.09 -2.62
CA ASN A 471 15.92 20.06 -1.22
C ASN A 471 15.67 18.61 -0.76
N PRO A 472 16.74 17.85 -0.45
CA PRO A 472 16.62 16.43 -0.13
C PRO A 472 15.75 16.15 1.11
N LYS A 473 15.58 17.13 2.00
CA LYS A 473 14.74 17.00 3.21
C LYS A 473 13.24 17.07 2.90
N ARG A 474 12.82 17.56 1.73
CA ARG A 474 11.41 17.73 1.34
C ARG A 474 10.75 16.42 0.94
N VAL A 475 11.50 15.51 0.32
CA VAL A 475 11.01 14.17 -0.02
C VAL A 475 10.93 13.34 1.26
N ARG A 476 9.70 13.07 1.73
CA ARG A 476 9.47 12.48 3.04
C ARG A 476 9.63 10.95 3.03
N GLY A 477 10.02 10.42 4.18
CA GLY A 477 10.00 8.99 4.49
C GLY A 477 11.17 8.20 3.90
N VAL A 478 11.00 6.87 3.81
CA VAL A 478 12.05 5.94 3.37
C VAL A 478 12.56 6.27 1.96
N LEU A 479 11.67 6.66 1.05
CA LEU A 479 12.04 6.99 -0.33
C LEU A 479 13.05 8.13 -0.40
N GLY A 480 12.82 9.22 0.36
CA GLY A 480 13.74 10.36 0.38
C GLY A 480 15.12 9.99 0.91
N ASN A 481 15.19 9.15 1.95
CA ASN A 481 16.44 8.64 2.48
C ASN A 481 17.20 7.78 1.46
N VAL A 482 16.50 6.89 0.74
CA VAL A 482 17.11 6.02 -0.27
C VAL A 482 17.57 6.82 -1.48
N LEU A 483 16.73 7.70 -2.03
CA LEU A 483 17.11 8.54 -3.17
C LEU A 483 18.26 9.48 -2.83
N SER A 484 18.25 10.10 -1.65
CA SER A 484 19.36 10.93 -1.17
C SER A 484 20.67 10.14 -1.01
N LEU A 485 20.61 8.86 -0.64
CA LEU A 485 21.80 8.00 -0.57
C LEU A 485 22.31 7.64 -1.97
N VAL A 486 21.39 7.32 -2.89
CA VAL A 486 21.72 6.88 -4.24
C VAL A 486 22.31 8.02 -5.08
N LEU A 487 21.70 9.20 -5.04
CA LEU A 487 22.07 10.37 -5.84
C LEU A 487 23.24 11.18 -5.24
N ARG A 488 23.81 10.76 -4.11
CA ARG A 488 24.96 11.44 -3.50
C ARG A 488 26.24 11.06 -4.25
N ASN A 489 27.02 12.05 -4.69
CA ASN A 489 28.33 11.80 -5.33
C ASN A 489 29.39 11.30 -4.33
#